data_AF-A0A946HTK3-F1
#
_entry.id   AF-A0A946HTK3-F1
#
_cell.length_a   1.000
_cell.length_b   1.000
_cell.length_c   1.000
_cell.angle_alpha   90.00
_cell.angle_beta   90.00
_cell.angle_gamma   90.00
#
_symmetry.space_group_name_H-M   'P 1'
#
loop_
_entity.id
_entity.type
_entity.pdbx_description
1 polymer ?
#
loop_
_entity_poly.entity_id
_entity_poly.type
_entity_poly.pdbx_seq_one_letter_code
_entity_poly.pdbx_strand_id
1 'polypeptide(L)'
;MTRNDDRWDDVGRKYENTAYNLAKGGPWSMFFKILAVVIVLGLIGTVVRVVCYPGEQAVKIMEKTLDADNVIQNYEWFKQTNQDILSLESKIVNSDAALKRFKEDAGPRKDWTFEDKTEYSRLNTIVLGLQNQRRDVVAKYNARTEMANRELFKTDDLPATHPADFTIPGQ
;
A
#
# COMPACT_ATOMS: atom_id res chain seq x y z
N MET A 1 15.49 4.75 98.33
CA MET A 1 14.83 5.83 97.57
C MET A 1 15.04 5.56 96.09
N THR A 2 14.17 4.77 95.45
CA THR A 2 14.15 4.57 93.98
C THR A 2 12.76 4.03 93.62
N ARG A 3 11.80 4.93 93.40
CA ARG A 3 10.44 4.55 92.98
C ARG A 3 9.73 5.71 92.29
N ASN A 4 10.35 6.28 91.25
CA ASN A 4 9.68 7.30 90.44
C ASN A 4 10.10 7.35 88.96
N ASP A 5 11.03 6.50 88.50
CA ASP A 5 11.65 6.67 87.19
C ASP A 5 10.88 5.90 86.09
N ASP A 6 10.26 4.76 86.44
CA ASP A 6 9.50 3.91 85.50
C ASP A 6 8.19 4.55 84.99
N ARG A 7 7.72 5.63 85.63
CA ARG A 7 6.43 6.24 85.30
C ARG A 7 6.50 7.06 84.02
N TRP A 8 7.65 7.62 83.66
CA TRP A 8 7.80 8.48 82.47
C TRP A 8 7.95 7.67 81.17
N ASP A 9 8.53 6.47 81.25
CA ASP A 9 8.72 5.58 80.09
C ASP A 9 7.42 4.89 79.63
N ASP A 10 6.44 4.74 80.51
CA ASP A 10 5.13 4.16 80.15
C ASP A 10 4.23 5.18 79.43
N VAL A 11 4.34 6.47 79.77
CA VAL A 11 3.54 7.50 79.10
C VAL A 11 4.03 7.74 77.67
N GLY A 12 5.35 7.77 77.46
CA GLY A 12 5.93 7.93 76.12
C GLY A 12 5.52 6.83 75.15
N ARG A 13 5.58 5.56 75.58
CA ARG A 13 5.18 4.39 74.76
C ARG A 13 3.68 4.36 74.42
N LYS A 14 2.82 4.94 75.27
CA LYS A 14 1.38 5.07 74.95
C LYS A 14 1.14 6.09 73.84
N TYR A 15 1.86 7.21 73.82
CA TYR A 15 1.67 8.23 72.78
C TYR A 15 2.22 7.81 71.41
N GLU A 16 3.37 7.13 71.37
CA GLU A 16 3.93 6.62 70.10
C GLU A 16 3.02 5.58 69.43
N ASN A 17 2.47 4.64 70.21
CA ASN A 17 1.55 3.63 69.67
C ASN A 17 0.21 4.22 69.23
N THR A 18 -0.26 5.28 69.88
CA THR A 18 -1.53 5.93 69.51
C THR A 18 -1.38 6.76 68.23
N ALA A 19 -0.25 7.46 68.06
CA ALA A 19 0.07 8.21 66.84
C ALA A 19 0.23 7.30 65.62
N TYR A 20 0.90 6.14 65.77
CA TYR A 20 1.06 5.16 64.71
C TYR A 20 -0.28 4.54 64.26
N ASN A 21 -1.18 4.25 65.21
CA ASN A 21 -2.50 3.68 64.90
C ASN A 21 -3.47 4.71 64.31
N LEU A 22 -3.37 6.00 64.66
CA LEU A 22 -4.15 7.07 64.02
C LEU A 22 -3.76 7.29 62.55
N ALA A 23 -2.46 7.21 62.23
CA ALA A 23 -1.97 7.35 60.87
C ALA A 23 -2.41 6.20 59.94
N LYS A 24 -2.63 5.01 60.51
CA LYS A 24 -2.98 3.78 59.76
C LYS A 24 -4.49 3.60 59.52
N GLY A 25 -5.33 4.28 60.31
CA GLY A 25 -6.80 4.17 60.27
C GLY A 25 -7.58 5.46 60.03
N GLY A 26 -6.91 6.60 59.86
CA GLY A 26 -7.58 7.89 59.67
C GLY A 26 -8.33 7.99 58.32
N PRO A 27 -9.39 8.82 58.23
CA PRO A 27 -10.18 9.02 57.00
C PRO A 27 -9.32 9.47 55.81
N TRP A 28 -8.22 10.17 56.06
CA TRP A 28 -7.22 10.55 55.07
C TRP A 28 -6.52 9.35 54.40
N SER A 29 -6.25 8.28 55.15
CA SER A 29 -5.63 7.07 54.58
C SER A 29 -6.58 6.33 53.63
N MET A 30 -7.89 6.38 53.88
CA MET A 30 -8.91 5.82 52.99
C MET A 30 -9.06 6.64 51.72
N PHE A 31 -8.99 7.97 51.82
CA PHE A 31 -9.01 8.87 50.67
C PHE A 31 -7.85 8.59 49.69
N PHE A 32 -6.61 8.47 50.19
CA PHE A 32 -5.45 8.17 49.33
C PHE A 32 -5.51 6.78 48.69
N LYS A 33 -6.08 5.77 49.38
CA LYS A 33 -6.30 4.44 48.79
C LYS A 33 -7.31 4.48 47.65
N ILE A 34 -8.43 5.20 47.83
CA ILE A 34 -9.45 5.37 46.79
C ILE A 34 -8.86 6.13 45.60
N LEU A 35 -8.13 7.22 45.84
CA LEU A 35 -7.46 8.00 44.80
C LEU A 35 -6.47 7.15 43.99
N ALA A 36 -5.67 6.31 44.67
CA ALA A 36 -4.74 5.40 44.00
C ALA A 36 -5.47 4.38 43.10
N VAL A 37 -6.60 3.82 43.55
CA VAL A 37 -7.41 2.89 42.76
C VAL A 37 -7.99 3.58 41.51
N VAL A 38 -8.49 4.82 41.64
CA VAL A 38 -9.03 5.58 40.51
C VAL A 38 -7.95 5.88 39.46
N ILE A 39 -6.74 6.24 39.90
CA ILE A 39 -5.60 6.48 38.99
C ILE A 39 -5.21 5.18 38.27
N VAL A 40 -5.12 4.07 38.99
CA VAL A 40 -4.77 2.76 38.41
C VAL A 40 -5.83 2.32 37.38
N LEU A 41 -7.13 2.46 37.69
CA LEU A 41 -8.20 2.15 36.75
C LEU A 41 -8.18 3.08 35.51
N GLY A 42 -7.87 4.37 35.71
CA GLY A 42 -7.69 5.32 34.61
C GLY A 42 -6.54 4.95 33.68
N LEU A 43 -5.42 4.50 34.23
CA LEU A 43 -4.26 4.03 33.47
C LEU A 43 -4.54 2.72 32.72
N ILE A 44 -5.26 1.78 33.33
CA ILE A 44 -5.68 0.55 32.65
C ILE A 44 -6.60 0.88 31.48
N GLY A 45 -7.55 1.80 31.66
CA GLY A 45 -8.45 2.26 30.60
C GLY A 45 -7.72 2.91 29.42
N THR A 46 -6.70 3.72 29.68
CA THR A 46 -5.88 4.32 28.60
C THR A 46 -4.98 3.32 27.91
N VAL A 47 -4.40 2.36 28.64
CA VAL A 47 -3.59 1.28 28.03
C VAL A 47 -4.46 0.40 27.13
N VAL A 48 -5.64 -0.03 27.57
CA VAL A 48 -6.58 -0.79 26.74
C VAL A 48 -6.96 0.00 25.49
N ARG A 49 -7.22 1.31 25.62
CA ARG A 49 -7.56 2.16 24.48
C ARG A 49 -6.40 2.30 23.49
N VAL A 50 -5.16 2.46 23.94
CA VAL A 50 -3.97 2.55 23.07
C VAL A 50 -3.67 1.22 22.39
N VAL A 51 -3.81 0.10 23.10
CA VAL A 51 -3.59 -1.25 22.56
C VAL A 51 -4.69 -1.65 21.57
N CYS A 52 -5.94 -1.25 21.79
CA CYS A 52 -7.07 -1.55 20.91
C CYS A 52 -7.30 -0.52 19.79
N TYR A 53 -6.72 0.69 19.87
CA TYR A 53 -6.77 1.72 18.83
C TYR A 53 -6.31 1.27 17.43
N PRO A 54 -5.23 0.49 17.26
CA PRO A 54 -4.82 0.02 15.94
C PRO A 54 -5.85 -0.92 15.29
N GLY A 55 -6.65 -1.64 16.10
CA GLY A 55 -7.71 -2.52 15.59
C GLY A 55 -8.90 -1.77 14.99
N GLU A 56 -9.39 -0.72 15.67
CA GLU A 56 -10.54 0.06 15.19
C GLU A 56 -10.20 0.94 13.97
N GLN A 57 -8.96 1.41 13.85
CA GLN A 57 -8.49 2.12 12.65
C GLN A 57 -8.28 1.17 11.47
N ALA A 58 -7.74 -0.03 11.71
CA ALA A 58 -7.62 -1.06 10.68
C ALA A 58 -8.99 -1.48 10.13
N VAL A 59 -10.00 -1.63 10.98
CA VAL A 59 -11.37 -2.00 10.56
C VAL A 59 -12.05 -0.86 9.79
N LYS A 60 -11.92 0.41 10.21
CA LYS A 60 -12.48 1.56 9.46
C LYS A 60 -11.77 1.84 8.14
N ILE A 61 -10.49 1.51 8.03
CA ILE A 61 -9.77 1.52 6.75
C ILE A 61 -10.24 0.34 5.90
N MET A 62 -10.35 -0.88 6.45
CA MET A 62 -10.85 -2.04 5.73
C MET A 62 -12.30 -1.86 5.20
N GLU A 63 -13.21 -1.26 5.96
CA GLU A 63 -14.60 -1.01 5.53
C GLU A 63 -14.75 0.08 4.46
N LYS A 64 -13.79 1.02 4.35
CA LYS A 64 -13.75 1.96 3.21
C LYS A 64 -12.97 1.43 2.00
N THR A 65 -12.21 0.36 2.18
CA THR A 65 -11.29 -0.19 1.17
C THR A 65 -11.76 -1.53 0.58
N LEU A 66 -12.82 -2.13 1.15
CA LEU A 66 -13.66 -3.12 0.46
C LEU A 66 -14.56 -2.37 -0.54
N ASP A 67 -14.11 -2.13 -1.77
CA ASP A 67 -13.96 -3.09 -2.88
C ASP A 67 -15.07 -3.01 -3.93
N ALA A 68 -15.74 -1.86 -4.10
CA ALA A 68 -16.53 -1.60 -5.31
C ALA A 68 -15.82 -0.59 -6.20
N ASP A 69 -15.57 0.62 -5.70
CA ASP A 69 -15.01 1.70 -6.54
C ASP A 69 -13.56 1.43 -6.96
N ASN A 70 -12.72 0.88 -6.07
CA ASN A 70 -11.34 0.51 -6.41
C ASN A 70 -11.31 -0.68 -7.39
N VAL A 71 -12.22 -1.64 -7.21
CA VAL A 71 -12.42 -2.79 -8.09
C VAL A 71 -12.85 -2.34 -9.49
N ILE A 72 -13.84 -1.45 -9.58
CA ILE A 72 -14.33 -0.88 -10.83
C ILE A 72 -13.23 -0.07 -11.51
N GLN A 73 -12.54 0.83 -10.79
CA GLN A 73 -11.45 1.62 -11.35
C GLN A 73 -10.30 0.76 -11.88
N ASN A 74 -9.96 -0.32 -11.18
CA ASN A 74 -8.93 -1.25 -11.65
C ASN A 74 -9.37 -2.00 -12.89
N TYR A 75 -10.61 -2.48 -12.93
CA TYR A 75 -11.18 -3.15 -14.09
C TYR A 75 -11.24 -2.22 -15.31
N GLU A 76 -11.73 -0.99 -15.14
CA GLU A 76 -11.75 0.03 -16.20
C GLU A 76 -10.35 0.32 -16.72
N TRP A 77 -9.38 0.45 -15.82
CA TRP A 77 -7.98 0.64 -16.21
C TRP A 77 -7.44 -0.53 -17.03
N PHE A 78 -7.68 -1.78 -16.62
CA PHE A 78 -7.23 -2.95 -17.37
C PHE A 78 -7.91 -3.03 -18.74
N LYS A 79 -9.21 -2.78 -18.81
CA LYS A 79 -9.96 -2.76 -20.06
C LYS A 79 -9.47 -1.68 -21.02
N GLN A 80 -9.29 -0.45 -20.52
CA GLN A 80 -8.77 0.66 -21.31
C GLN A 80 -7.36 0.37 -21.81
N THR A 81 -6.49 -0.12 -20.93
CA THR A 81 -5.09 -0.44 -21.27
C THR A 81 -5.02 -1.56 -22.31
N ASN A 82 -5.88 -2.57 -22.22
CA ASN A 82 -5.97 -3.63 -23.23
C ASN A 82 -6.37 -3.06 -24.60
N GLN A 83 -7.37 -2.16 -24.65
CA GLN A 83 -7.75 -1.48 -25.89
C GLN A 83 -6.62 -0.58 -26.43
N ASP A 84 -5.86 0.07 -25.57
CA ASP A 84 -4.68 0.85 -25.97
C ASP A 84 -3.59 -0.04 -26.59
N ILE A 85 -3.35 -1.23 -26.02
CA ILE A 85 -2.43 -2.23 -26.58
C ILE A 85 -2.89 -2.67 -27.97
N LEU A 86 -4.17 -3.05 -28.13
CA LEU A 86 -4.74 -3.43 -29.42
C LEU A 86 -4.66 -2.31 -30.47
N SER A 87 -4.88 -1.06 -30.04
CA SER A 87 -4.72 0.12 -30.90
C SER A 87 -3.26 0.29 -31.36
N LEU A 88 -2.30 0.11 -30.45
CA LEU A 88 -0.88 0.16 -30.78
C LEU A 88 -0.47 -0.96 -31.74
N GLU A 89 -0.97 -2.17 -31.54
CA GLU A 89 -0.73 -3.30 -32.45
C GLU A 89 -1.23 -3.02 -33.86
N SER A 90 -2.45 -2.49 -34.00
CA SER A 90 -2.98 -2.06 -35.31
C SER A 90 -2.11 -0.98 -35.97
N LYS A 91 -1.63 0.01 -35.20
CA LYS A 91 -0.71 1.05 -35.70
C LYS A 91 0.63 0.47 -36.13
N ILE A 92 1.17 -0.51 -35.40
CA ILE A 92 2.41 -1.21 -35.78
C ILE A 92 2.21 -1.97 -37.09
N VAL A 93 1.12 -2.74 -37.22
CA VAL A 93 0.80 -3.49 -38.45
C VAL A 93 0.69 -2.55 -39.65
N ASN A 94 -0.05 -1.44 -39.52
CA ASN A 94 -0.22 -0.47 -40.59
C ASN A 94 1.12 0.20 -40.98
N SER A 95 1.95 0.53 -39.99
CA SER A 95 3.24 1.18 -40.21
C SER A 95 4.28 0.22 -40.80
N ASP A 96 4.29 -1.06 -40.37
CA ASP A 96 5.11 -2.12 -40.96
C ASP A 96 4.69 -2.40 -42.41
N ALA A 97 3.39 -2.44 -42.68
CA ALA A 97 2.88 -2.58 -44.04
C ALA A 97 3.32 -1.42 -44.95
N ALA A 98 3.31 -0.17 -44.45
CA ALA A 98 3.82 0.98 -45.19
C ALA A 98 5.33 0.87 -45.47
N LEU A 99 6.11 0.43 -44.47
CA LEU A 99 7.55 0.18 -44.62
C LEU A 99 7.84 -0.92 -45.65
N LYS A 100 7.07 -2.01 -45.64
CA LYS A 100 7.19 -3.11 -46.61
C LYS A 100 6.84 -2.67 -48.02
N ARG A 101 5.71 -1.98 -48.21
CA ARG A 101 5.33 -1.39 -49.51
C ARG A 101 6.41 -0.47 -50.04
N PHE A 102 6.96 0.39 -49.20
CA PHE A 102 8.10 1.24 -49.59
C PHE A 102 9.31 0.42 -50.06
N LYS A 103 9.67 -0.67 -49.37
CA LYS A 103 10.77 -1.56 -49.80
C LYS A 103 10.48 -2.25 -51.14
N GLU A 104 9.23 -2.65 -51.37
CA GLU A 104 8.79 -3.29 -52.61
C GLU A 104 8.84 -2.30 -53.78
N ASP A 105 8.31 -1.08 -53.57
CA ASP A 105 8.26 -0.02 -54.59
C ASP A 105 9.67 0.53 -54.91
N ALA A 106 10.54 0.70 -53.91
CA ALA A 106 11.89 1.23 -54.07
C ALA A 106 12.89 0.20 -54.64
N GLY A 107 12.53 -1.09 -54.65
CA GLY A 107 13.38 -2.17 -55.18
C GLY A 107 14.66 -2.42 -54.36
N PRO A 108 15.72 -2.97 -54.99
CA PRO A 108 16.94 -3.37 -54.28
C PRO A 108 17.65 -2.20 -53.59
N ARG A 109 18.04 -2.39 -52.32
CA ARG A 109 18.69 -1.36 -51.49
C ARG A 109 19.96 -0.73 -52.11
N LYS A 110 20.66 -1.46 -52.98
CA LYS A 110 21.84 -0.96 -53.70
C LYS A 110 21.52 0.19 -54.66
N ASP A 111 20.29 0.26 -55.15
CA ASP A 111 19.82 1.22 -56.15
C ASP A 111 19.09 2.40 -55.49
N TRP A 112 18.98 2.41 -54.16
CA TRP A 112 18.30 3.47 -53.41
C TRP A 112 19.06 4.78 -53.46
N THR A 113 18.32 5.83 -53.77
CA THR A 113 18.77 7.23 -53.69
C THR A 113 18.98 7.65 -52.23
N PHE A 114 19.51 8.86 -52.02
CA PHE A 114 19.65 9.42 -50.68
C PHE A 114 18.27 9.68 -50.04
N GLU A 115 17.32 10.12 -50.86
CA GLU A 115 15.94 10.38 -50.51
C GLU A 115 15.25 9.08 -50.04
N ASP A 116 15.44 7.98 -50.78
CA ASP A 116 14.88 6.67 -50.42
C ASP A 116 15.40 6.16 -49.08
N LYS A 117 16.70 6.31 -48.83
CA LYS A 117 17.33 5.92 -47.54
C LYS A 117 16.80 6.75 -46.39
N THR A 118 16.55 8.03 -46.63
CA THR A 118 16.00 8.96 -45.64
C THR A 118 14.56 8.57 -45.29
N GLU A 119 13.74 8.32 -46.31
CA GLU A 119 12.34 7.93 -46.12
C GLU A 119 12.23 6.56 -45.44
N TYR A 120 13.06 5.59 -45.85
CA TYR A 120 13.20 4.31 -45.17
C TYR A 120 13.51 4.48 -43.68
N SER A 121 14.51 5.30 -43.36
CA SER A 121 14.93 5.54 -41.98
C SER A 121 13.80 6.16 -41.15
N ARG A 122 13.06 7.11 -41.74
CA ARG A 122 11.89 7.74 -41.12
C ARG A 122 10.80 6.72 -40.82
N LEU A 123 10.39 5.92 -41.81
CA LEU A 123 9.37 4.88 -41.63
C LEU A 123 9.79 3.82 -40.62
N ASN A 124 11.05 3.39 -40.68
CA ASN A 124 11.60 2.42 -39.73
C ASN A 124 11.63 2.97 -38.30
N THR A 125 11.98 4.26 -38.13
CA THR A 125 11.97 4.92 -36.82
C THR A 125 10.56 4.98 -36.24
N ILE A 126 9.55 5.23 -37.07
CA ILE A 126 8.14 5.22 -36.65
C ILE A 126 7.73 3.83 -36.15
N VAL A 127 8.05 2.77 -36.91
CA VAL A 127 7.76 1.38 -36.51
C VAL A 127 8.43 1.04 -35.17
N LEU A 128 9.72 1.35 -35.02
CA LEU A 128 10.46 1.10 -33.78
C LEU A 128 9.89 1.90 -32.59
N GLY A 129 9.50 3.16 -32.82
CA GLY A 129 8.87 3.99 -31.80
C GLY A 129 7.56 3.39 -31.29
N LEU A 130 6.70 2.92 -32.20
CA LEU A 130 5.44 2.27 -31.85
C LEU A 130 5.66 0.95 -31.12
N GLN A 131 6.65 0.15 -31.53
CA GLN A 131 7.01 -1.10 -30.85
C GLN A 131 7.51 -0.85 -29.42
N ASN A 132 8.35 0.16 -29.22
CA ASN A 132 8.82 0.55 -27.90
C ASN A 132 7.66 1.06 -27.03
N GLN A 133 6.78 1.90 -27.58
CA GLN A 133 5.59 2.37 -26.87
C GLN A 133 4.68 1.21 -26.44
N ARG A 134 4.45 0.22 -27.32
CA ARG A 134 3.71 -1.00 -26.96
C ARG A 134 4.40 -1.74 -25.82
N ARG A 135 5.71 -1.93 -25.90
CA ARG A 135 6.48 -2.63 -24.85
C ARG A 135 6.32 -1.96 -23.49
N ASP A 136 6.36 -0.62 -23.44
CA ASP A 136 6.17 0.13 -22.19
C ASP A 136 4.76 -0.03 -21.61
N VAL A 137 3.73 -0.03 -22.46
CA VAL A 137 2.34 -0.23 -22.02
C VAL A 137 2.12 -1.67 -21.55
N VAL A 138 2.64 -2.66 -22.28
CA VAL A 138 2.60 -4.08 -21.89
C VAL A 138 3.35 -4.31 -20.58
N ALA A 139 4.53 -3.72 -20.40
CA ALA A 139 5.28 -3.83 -19.15
C ALA A 139 4.50 -3.25 -17.97
N LYS A 140 3.82 -2.10 -18.16
CA LYS A 140 2.95 -1.52 -17.12
C LYS A 140 1.73 -2.40 -16.83
N TYR A 141 1.14 -3.00 -17.85
CA TYR A 141 0.05 -3.97 -17.69
C TYR A 141 0.52 -5.16 -16.85
N ASN A 142 1.59 -5.82 -17.28
CA ASN A 142 2.14 -7.02 -16.63
C ASN A 142 2.60 -6.73 -15.19
N ALA A 143 3.25 -5.58 -14.95
CA ALA A 143 3.67 -5.18 -13.62
C ALA A 143 2.48 -4.94 -12.67
N ARG A 144 1.34 -4.46 -13.19
CA ARG A 144 0.12 -4.28 -12.39
C ARG A 144 -0.66 -5.58 -12.19
N THR A 145 -0.55 -6.55 -13.10
CA THR A 145 -1.16 -7.87 -12.92
C THR A 145 -0.41 -8.73 -11.90
N GLU A 146 0.90 -8.52 -11.72
CA GLU A 146 1.72 -9.22 -10.71
C GLU A 146 1.50 -8.74 -9.27
N MET A 147 0.82 -7.59 -9.06
CA MET A 147 0.52 -7.10 -7.72
C MET A 147 -0.59 -7.94 -7.06
N ALA A 148 -0.24 -8.68 -6.00
CA ALA A 148 -1.06 -9.70 -5.31
C ALA A 148 -2.50 -9.31 -4.93
N ASN A 149 -2.82 -8.01 -4.75
CA ASN A 149 -4.19 -7.54 -4.49
C ASN A 149 -5.11 -7.55 -5.72
N ARG A 150 -4.62 -7.93 -6.91
CA ARG A 150 -5.37 -7.87 -8.17
C ARG A 150 -5.60 -9.23 -8.83
N GLU A 151 -5.23 -10.31 -8.15
CA GLU A 151 -5.40 -11.67 -8.68
C GLU A 151 -6.88 -12.06 -8.87
N LEU A 152 -7.79 -11.39 -8.14
CA LEU A 152 -9.24 -11.49 -8.29
C LEU A 152 -9.78 -10.95 -9.62
N PHE A 153 -9.00 -10.15 -10.36
CA PHE A 153 -9.41 -9.59 -11.67
C PHE A 153 -8.88 -10.37 -12.87
N LYS A 154 -8.28 -11.55 -12.63
CA LYS A 154 -8.07 -12.57 -13.67
C LYS A 154 -9.43 -13.21 -13.99
N THR A 155 -10.40 -12.43 -14.48
CA THR A 155 -11.63 -12.95 -15.06
C THR A 155 -11.38 -13.34 -16.52
N ASP A 156 -12.12 -14.33 -17.01
CA ASP A 156 -11.98 -14.93 -18.36
C ASP A 156 -11.98 -13.92 -19.53
N ASP A 157 -12.41 -12.68 -19.32
CA ASP A 157 -12.61 -11.66 -20.35
C ASP A 157 -11.35 -10.83 -20.66
N LEU A 158 -10.31 -10.88 -19.81
CA LEU A 158 -9.06 -10.12 -19.99
C LEU A 158 -7.82 -11.00 -19.82
N PRO A 159 -6.79 -10.86 -20.68
CA PRO A 159 -5.60 -11.68 -20.60
C PRO A 159 -4.81 -11.39 -19.33
N ALA A 160 -4.33 -12.45 -18.66
CA ALA A 160 -3.55 -12.32 -17.44
C ALA A 160 -2.20 -11.60 -17.66
N THR A 161 -1.64 -11.71 -18.87
CA THR A 161 -0.39 -11.07 -19.29
C THR A 161 -0.40 -10.87 -20.81
N HIS A 162 0.27 -9.83 -21.29
CA HIS A 162 0.57 -9.69 -22.72
C HIS A 162 2.02 -10.06 -23.02
N PRO A 163 2.30 -10.70 -24.19
CA PRO A 163 3.65 -11.00 -24.60
C PRO A 163 4.45 -9.71 -24.84
N ALA A 164 5.68 -9.70 -24.33
CA ALA A 164 6.59 -8.56 -24.41
C ALA A 164 7.10 -8.33 -25.84
N ASP A 165 7.15 -9.39 -26.63
CA ASP A 165 7.40 -9.39 -28.06
C ASP A 165 6.07 -9.33 -28.83
N PHE A 166 6.03 -8.51 -29.89
CA PHE A 166 4.92 -8.47 -30.82
C PHE A 166 5.35 -9.15 -32.10
N THR A 167 4.74 -10.30 -32.39
CA THR A 167 4.90 -10.98 -33.68
C THR A 167 3.80 -10.51 -34.61
N ILE A 168 4.17 -9.91 -35.74
CA ILE A 168 3.21 -9.51 -36.77
C ILE A 168 2.65 -10.79 -37.41
N PRO A 169 1.31 -10.99 -37.45
CA PRO A 169 0.73 -12.17 -38.08
C PRO A 169 1.14 -12.26 -39.56
N GLY A 170 1.71 -13.41 -39.96
CA GLY A 170 2.12 -13.66 -41.35
C GLY A 170 3.50 -13.14 -41.73
N GLN A 171 4.36 -12.80 -40.76
CA GLN A 171 5.82 -12.76 -40.95
C GLN A 171 6.46 -14.12 -40.71
#